data_AF-Q9KDU9-F1
#
_entry.id   AF-Q9KDU9-F1
#
_cell.length_a   1.000
_cell.length_b   1.000
_cell.length_c   1.000
_cell.angle_alpha   90.00
_cell.angle_beta   90.00
_cell.angle_gamma   90.00
#
_symmetry.space_group_name_H-M   'P 1'
#
loop_
_entity.id
_entity.type
_entity.pdbx_description
1 polymer ?
#
loop_
_entity_poly.entity_id
_entity_poly.type
_entity_poly.pdbx_seq_one_letter_code
_entity_poly.pdbx_strand_id
1 'polypeptide(L)'
;MSTDAWKELQHAIEEITEIAEGFGLDFYPMRYEICPADIIYTFGAYGMPTRYTHWSFGKQFYKMKLQYDLGLSKIYELVINSDPCYAFLLDSNSLIQNKLIVAHVLAHCDFFKNNVRFSNTRRDMVESMSATAERIAHYEHVHGKAEVERFLDAVLAIQEHIDPSLVRPKLSWSMEDEPEEEIKPKRSEFDDLWNLDATKEPGRRESKKKAFPPKPEKDILLFIEEYSRELEPWQRDVLTMMREEMLYFWPQLETKIMNEGWASYWHARIIREMDLTSAEAVEFAKLNANVVQPSRTTINPYYLGLKIFEDIEQCYNEPSEEMKRQGVKPGSGREKIFEVREIESDLSFIRNYLTKDLVMREDMYLFQKQGADYKIVDKDWEEVRDQLVSSRINGGFPYLVVTDGDFLKNG
;
A
#
# COMPACT_ATOMS: atom_id res chain seq x y z
N MET A 1 -5.51 5.30 -33.18
CA MET A 1 -5.23 6.76 -33.27
C MET A 1 -4.63 7.08 -34.63
N SER A 2 -4.83 8.30 -35.15
CA SER A 2 -4.11 8.78 -36.34
C SER A 2 -2.62 8.93 -36.01
N THR A 3 -1.75 8.80 -37.02
CA THR A 3 -0.29 8.96 -36.88
C THR A 3 0.12 10.32 -36.31
N ASP A 4 -0.71 11.35 -36.50
CA ASP A 4 -0.41 12.70 -36.01
C ASP A 4 -0.71 12.85 -34.51
N ALA A 5 -1.80 12.26 -34.03
CA ALA A 5 -2.13 12.27 -32.59
C ALA A 5 -1.08 11.52 -31.74
N TRP A 6 -0.43 10.50 -32.31
CA TRP A 6 0.68 9.82 -31.64
C TRP A 6 1.94 10.69 -31.54
N LYS A 7 2.25 11.46 -32.59
CA LYS A 7 3.39 12.39 -32.57
C LYS A 7 3.18 13.51 -31.58
N GLU A 8 1.97 14.06 -31.50
CA GLU A 8 1.62 15.08 -30.50
C GLU A 8 1.76 14.55 -29.07
N LEU A 9 1.31 13.32 -28.83
CA LEU A 9 1.49 12.66 -27.54
C LEU A 9 2.97 12.46 -27.20
N GLN A 10 3.78 12.00 -28.17
CA GLN A 10 5.20 11.78 -27.95
C GLN A 10 5.94 13.09 -27.62
N HIS A 11 5.65 14.18 -28.35
CA HIS A 11 6.20 15.49 -28.03
C HIS A 11 5.79 15.95 -26.63
N ALA A 12 4.53 15.75 -26.25
CA ALA A 12 4.05 16.09 -24.92
C ALA A 12 4.72 15.26 -23.83
N ILE A 13 5.00 13.97 -24.07
CA ILE A 13 5.74 13.10 -23.15
C ILE A 13 7.17 13.64 -22.95
N GLU A 14 7.86 14.01 -24.03
CA GLU A 14 9.22 14.56 -23.98
C GLU A 14 9.27 15.87 -23.17
N GLU A 15 8.36 16.80 -23.45
CA GLU A 15 8.23 18.08 -22.72
C GLU A 15 7.93 17.86 -21.22
N ILE A 16 6.97 16.99 -20.90
CA ILE A 16 6.62 16.66 -19.52
C ILE A 16 7.81 16.02 -18.79
N THR A 17 8.56 15.15 -19.47
CA THR A 17 9.73 14.47 -18.90
C THR A 17 10.83 15.49 -18.58
N GLU A 18 11.09 16.44 -19.47
CA GLU A 18 12.07 17.51 -19.25
C GLU A 18 11.69 18.39 -18.05
N ILE A 19 10.41 18.78 -17.95
CA ILE A 19 9.90 19.56 -16.81
C ILE A 19 10.03 18.77 -15.50
N ALA A 20 9.68 17.48 -15.52
CA ALA A 20 9.77 16.60 -14.35
C ALA A 20 11.22 16.45 -13.85
N GLU A 21 12.17 16.22 -14.77
CA GLU A 21 13.61 16.17 -14.45
C GLU A 21 14.11 17.53 -13.93
N GLY A 22 13.66 18.64 -14.53
CA GLY A 22 13.97 20.00 -14.07
C GLY A 22 13.49 20.29 -12.65
N PHE A 23 12.43 19.62 -12.20
CA PHE A 23 11.95 19.69 -10.83
C PHE A 23 12.70 18.80 -9.83
N GLY A 24 13.59 17.93 -10.31
CA GLY A 24 14.40 17.00 -9.53
C GLY A 24 13.77 15.64 -9.30
N LEU A 25 12.73 15.26 -10.07
CA LEU A 25 12.13 13.93 -9.97
C LEU A 25 13.06 12.88 -10.60
N ASP A 26 13.18 11.74 -9.93
CA ASP A 26 14.00 10.62 -10.38
C ASP A 26 13.11 9.37 -10.53
N PHE A 27 12.88 8.96 -11.78
CA PHE A 27 11.99 7.84 -12.13
C PHE A 27 12.73 6.76 -12.96
N TYR A 28 12.10 5.60 -13.14
CA TYR A 28 12.58 4.56 -14.06
C TYR A 28 12.29 4.92 -15.53
N PRO A 29 12.97 4.30 -16.50
CA PRO A 29 12.61 4.46 -17.90
C PRO A 29 11.13 4.11 -18.14
N MET A 30 10.38 5.06 -18.70
CA MET A 30 8.93 4.92 -18.90
C MET A 30 8.58 4.27 -20.24
N ARG A 31 7.60 3.37 -20.22
CA ARG A 31 6.96 2.79 -21.42
C ARG A 31 5.47 3.08 -21.40
N TYR A 32 5.01 3.83 -22.39
CA TYR A 32 3.61 4.19 -22.54
C TYR A 32 2.95 3.30 -23.59
N GLU A 33 1.87 2.63 -23.21
CA GLU A 33 1.06 1.79 -24.10
C GLU A 33 -0.37 2.31 -24.16
N ILE A 34 -0.91 2.49 -25.37
CA ILE A 34 -2.32 2.82 -25.54
C ILE A 34 -3.12 1.53 -25.61
N CYS A 35 -4.13 1.42 -24.77
CA CYS A 35 -4.97 0.24 -24.67
C CYS A 35 -6.45 0.60 -24.75
N PRO A 36 -7.28 -0.31 -25.32
CA PRO A 36 -8.72 -0.17 -25.22
C PRO A 36 -9.18 -0.36 -23.78
N ALA A 37 -10.36 0.18 -23.45
CA ALA A 37 -10.93 0.12 -22.10
C ALA A 37 -10.95 -1.31 -21.53
N ASP A 38 -11.35 -2.30 -22.32
CA ASP A 38 -11.44 -3.70 -21.90
C ASP A 38 -10.12 -4.24 -21.32
N ILE A 39 -8.99 -3.83 -21.87
CA ILE A 39 -7.67 -4.26 -21.41
C ILE A 39 -7.30 -3.55 -20.09
N ILE A 40 -7.54 -2.24 -19.99
CA ILE A 40 -7.26 -1.49 -18.75
C ILE A 40 -8.12 -1.98 -17.59
N TYR A 41 -9.40 -2.27 -17.81
CA TYR A 41 -10.25 -2.84 -16.77
C TYR A 41 -9.89 -4.29 -16.43
N THR A 42 -9.36 -5.04 -17.39
CA THR A 42 -8.79 -6.37 -17.12
C THR A 42 -7.62 -6.24 -16.16
N PHE A 43 -6.66 -5.36 -16.45
CA PHE A 43 -5.52 -5.14 -15.56
C PHE A 43 -5.95 -4.56 -14.21
N GLY A 44 -6.92 -3.64 -14.17
CA GLY A 44 -7.43 -3.11 -12.90
C GLY A 44 -8.13 -4.15 -12.01
N ALA A 45 -8.73 -5.19 -12.61
CA ALA A 45 -9.39 -6.27 -11.88
C ALA A 45 -8.45 -7.41 -11.50
N TYR A 46 -7.52 -7.76 -12.39
CA TYR A 46 -6.53 -8.80 -12.17
C TYR A 46 -5.31 -8.26 -11.41
N GLY A 47 -5.13 -6.95 -11.33
CA GLY A 47 -3.94 -6.27 -10.80
C GLY A 47 -2.82 -6.15 -11.83
N MET A 48 -2.67 -7.14 -12.72
CA MET A 48 -1.54 -7.25 -13.66
C MET A 48 -1.95 -7.90 -15.00
N PRO A 49 -1.15 -7.75 -16.09
CA PRO A 49 -1.49 -8.26 -17.42
C PRO A 49 -1.59 -9.78 -17.56
N THR A 50 -0.71 -10.52 -16.90
CA THR A 50 -0.54 -11.98 -17.05
C THR A 50 -0.73 -12.70 -15.72
N ARG A 51 -1.85 -12.45 -15.05
CA ARG A 51 -2.21 -13.15 -13.82
C ARG A 51 -3.01 -14.43 -14.11
N TYR A 52 -2.90 -15.42 -13.23
CA TYR A 52 -3.70 -16.64 -13.28
C TYR A 52 -5.20 -16.35 -13.27
N THR A 53 -6.00 -17.30 -13.77
CA THR A 53 -7.45 -17.15 -13.82
C THR A 53 -8.09 -17.51 -12.49
N HIS A 54 -8.96 -16.64 -11.99
CA HIS A 54 -9.77 -16.91 -10.79
C HIS A 54 -11.14 -16.24 -10.92
N TRP A 55 -12.18 -16.85 -10.36
CA TRP A 55 -13.56 -16.35 -10.49
C TRP A 55 -13.75 -14.97 -9.82
N SER A 56 -13.01 -14.69 -8.74
CA SER A 56 -13.07 -13.42 -8.02
C SER A 56 -12.64 -12.24 -8.90
N PHE A 57 -11.58 -12.41 -9.69
CA PHE A 57 -11.08 -11.41 -10.62
C PHE A 57 -12.09 -11.16 -11.75
N GLY A 58 -12.72 -12.21 -12.28
CA GLY A 58 -13.78 -12.09 -13.28
C GLY A 58 -15.00 -11.31 -12.76
N LYS A 59 -15.39 -11.56 -11.50
CA LYS A 59 -16.46 -10.80 -10.82
C LYS A 59 -16.09 -9.33 -10.64
N GLN A 60 -14.85 -9.04 -10.25
CA GLN A 60 -14.35 -7.67 -10.09
C GLN A 60 -14.28 -6.94 -11.43
N PHE A 61 -13.79 -7.59 -12.48
CA PHE A 61 -13.76 -7.07 -13.85
C PHE A 61 -15.16 -6.65 -14.30
N TYR A 62 -16.15 -7.54 -14.17
CA TYR A 62 -17.51 -7.23 -14.57
C TYR A 62 -18.08 -6.03 -13.81
N LYS A 63 -17.82 -5.94 -12.50
CA LYS A 63 -18.26 -4.82 -11.68
C LYS A 63 -17.62 -3.49 -12.14
N MET A 64 -16.31 -3.47 -12.35
CA MET A 64 -15.58 -2.26 -12.75
C MET A 64 -15.96 -1.82 -14.17
N LYS A 65 -16.04 -2.77 -15.11
CA LYS A 65 -16.48 -2.51 -16.48
C LYS A 65 -17.92 -1.97 -16.53
N LEU A 66 -18.84 -2.56 -15.76
CA LEU A 66 -20.22 -2.05 -15.67
C LEU A 66 -20.27 -0.61 -15.15
N GLN A 67 -19.46 -0.27 -14.13
CA GLN A 67 -19.37 1.11 -13.65
C GLN A 67 -18.82 2.07 -14.71
N TYR A 68 -17.88 1.62 -15.54
CA TYR A 68 -17.37 2.39 -16.66
C TYR A 68 -18.39 2.60 -17.76
N ASP A 69 -19.08 1.53 -18.18
CA ASP A 69 -20.10 1.59 -19.23
C ASP A 69 -21.28 2.51 -18.83
N LEU A 70 -21.58 2.58 -17.53
CA LEU A 70 -22.56 3.49 -16.94
C LEU A 70 -22.03 4.91 -16.67
N GLY A 71 -20.75 5.18 -16.94
CA GLY A 71 -20.10 6.48 -16.71
C GLY A 71 -19.95 6.86 -15.22
N LEU A 72 -20.03 5.88 -14.32
CA LEU A 72 -19.94 6.07 -12.87
C LEU A 72 -18.50 6.13 -12.36
N SER A 73 -17.58 5.45 -13.05
CA SER A 73 -16.18 5.37 -12.66
C SER A 73 -15.31 5.24 -13.90
N LYS A 74 -14.18 5.95 -13.92
CA LYS A 74 -13.17 5.82 -14.97
C LYS A 74 -11.81 5.62 -14.31
N ILE A 75 -11.11 4.56 -14.68
CA ILE A 75 -9.69 4.42 -14.35
C ILE A 75 -8.94 5.39 -15.24
N TYR A 76 -8.40 6.45 -14.64
CA TYR A 76 -7.63 7.45 -15.39
C TYR A 76 -6.24 6.93 -15.72
N GLU A 77 -5.63 6.19 -14.81
CA GLU A 77 -4.29 5.66 -14.98
C GLU A 77 -4.17 4.24 -14.46
N LEU A 78 -3.21 3.54 -15.03
CA LEU A 78 -2.73 2.29 -14.51
C LEU A 78 -1.23 2.23 -14.76
N VAL A 79 -0.48 2.04 -13.66
CA VAL A 79 0.97 1.95 -13.67
C VAL A 79 1.41 0.62 -13.08
N ILE A 80 2.36 -0.04 -13.74
CA ILE A 80 3.05 -1.20 -13.20
C ILE A 80 4.46 -0.76 -12.83
N ASN A 81 4.75 -0.83 -11.53
CA ASN A 81 6.06 -0.51 -11.00
C ASN A 81 7.03 -1.65 -11.30
N SER A 82 7.82 -1.49 -12.36
CA SER A 82 8.89 -2.38 -12.81
C SER A 82 10.02 -1.53 -13.41
N ASP A 83 11.13 -2.17 -13.80
CA ASP A 83 12.24 -1.51 -14.48
C ASP A 83 12.45 -2.17 -15.86
N PRO A 84 11.88 -1.62 -16.95
CA PRO A 84 11.24 -0.30 -17.09
C PRO A 84 9.82 -0.23 -16.52
N CYS A 85 9.34 0.98 -16.22
CA CYS A 85 8.01 1.23 -15.67
C CYS A 85 6.98 1.34 -16.80
N TYR A 86 5.85 0.64 -16.67
CA TYR A 86 4.80 0.59 -17.69
C TYR A 86 3.60 1.44 -17.29
N ALA A 87 3.14 2.28 -18.22
CA ALA A 87 1.99 3.14 -18.07
C ALA A 87 0.98 2.86 -19.18
N PHE A 88 -0.28 2.58 -18.81
CA PHE A 88 -1.34 2.26 -19.78
C PHE A 88 -2.31 3.43 -19.91
N LEU A 89 -2.48 3.92 -21.14
CA LEU A 89 -3.33 5.04 -21.50
C LEU A 89 -4.58 4.55 -22.25
N LEU A 90 -5.74 5.12 -21.96
CA LEU A 90 -6.97 4.81 -22.70
C LEU A 90 -6.94 5.44 -24.09
N ASP A 91 -7.34 4.67 -25.10
CA ASP A 91 -7.46 5.10 -26.50
C ASP A 91 -8.50 6.22 -26.74
N SER A 92 -9.47 6.34 -25.85
CA SER A 92 -10.55 7.34 -25.88
C SER A 92 -10.19 8.67 -25.19
N ASN A 93 -9.00 8.79 -24.61
CA ASN A 93 -8.59 9.98 -23.90
C ASN A 93 -8.28 11.16 -24.84
N SER A 94 -8.59 12.38 -24.39
CA SER A 94 -8.11 13.61 -25.04
C SER A 94 -6.60 13.78 -24.81
N LEU A 95 -5.95 14.63 -25.63
CA LEU A 95 -4.52 14.89 -25.48
C LEU A 95 -4.18 15.45 -24.09
N ILE A 96 -5.00 16.38 -23.57
CA ILE A 96 -4.79 16.95 -22.23
C ILE A 96 -5.04 15.93 -21.11
N GLN A 97 -5.96 14.98 -21.29
CA GLN A 97 -6.11 13.85 -20.37
C GLN A 97 -4.85 12.99 -20.36
N ASN A 98 -4.28 12.68 -21.53
CA ASN A 98 -3.03 11.93 -21.60
C ASN A 98 -1.85 12.71 -21.01
N LYS A 99 -1.74 14.03 -21.25
CA LYS A 99 -0.75 14.90 -20.59
C LYS A 99 -0.84 14.78 -19.07
N LEU A 100 -2.05 14.90 -18.51
CA LEU A 100 -2.29 14.77 -17.09
C LEU A 100 -1.85 13.41 -16.53
N ILE A 101 -2.22 12.32 -17.21
CA ILE A 101 -1.89 10.96 -16.79
C ILE A 101 -0.38 10.73 -16.89
N VAL A 102 0.28 11.17 -17.95
CA VAL A 102 1.75 11.06 -18.10
C VAL A 102 2.46 11.78 -16.95
N ALA A 103 2.05 13.01 -16.62
CA ALA A 103 2.62 13.76 -15.51
C ALA A 103 2.37 13.08 -14.14
N HIS A 104 1.19 12.48 -13.96
CA HIS A 104 0.82 11.79 -12.73
C HIS A 104 1.62 10.48 -12.55
N VAL A 105 1.69 9.66 -13.60
CA VAL A 105 2.41 8.39 -13.57
C VAL A 105 3.93 8.60 -13.39
N LEU A 106 4.51 9.66 -13.96
CA LEU A 106 5.92 10.00 -13.69
C LEU A 106 6.18 10.26 -12.21
N ALA A 107 5.29 10.98 -11.55
CA ALA A 107 5.40 11.24 -10.12
C ALA A 107 5.19 9.97 -9.29
N HIS A 108 4.28 9.07 -9.69
CA HIS A 108 4.19 7.73 -9.09
C HIS A 108 5.49 6.94 -9.24
N CYS A 109 6.07 6.93 -10.44
CA CYS A 109 7.31 6.23 -10.73
C CYS A 109 8.46 6.77 -9.86
N ASP A 110 8.54 8.09 -9.69
CA ASP A 110 9.47 8.73 -8.75
C ASP A 110 9.24 8.29 -7.30
N PHE A 111 7.99 8.28 -6.84
CA PHE A 111 7.64 7.85 -5.49
C PHE A 111 8.06 6.39 -5.25
N PHE A 112 7.73 5.51 -6.19
CA PHE A 112 8.04 4.08 -6.11
C PHE A 112 9.54 3.79 -6.13
N LYS A 113 10.32 4.55 -6.91
CA LYS A 113 11.76 4.36 -7.00
C LYS A 113 12.49 4.79 -5.72
N ASN A 114 12.01 5.84 -5.05
CA ASN A 114 12.74 6.52 -3.97
C ASN A 114 12.23 6.23 -2.56
N ASN A 115 10.97 5.80 -2.39
CA ASN A 115 10.44 5.49 -1.06
C ASN A 115 11.01 4.17 -0.49
N VAL A 116 11.48 4.20 0.76
CA VAL A 116 12.13 3.08 1.45
C VAL A 116 11.26 1.82 1.49
N ARG A 117 9.93 1.96 1.53
CA ARG A 117 8.98 0.82 1.59
C ARG A 117 9.03 -0.04 0.33
N PHE A 118 9.43 0.55 -0.79
CA PHE A 118 9.55 -0.14 -2.08
C PHE A 118 10.93 -0.77 -2.29
N SER A 119 11.90 -0.55 -1.39
CA SER A 119 13.29 -1.02 -1.57
C SER A 119 13.42 -2.54 -1.71
N ASN A 120 12.51 -3.31 -1.10
CA ASN A 120 12.50 -4.78 -1.18
C ASN A 120 11.58 -5.32 -2.29
N THR A 121 10.95 -4.46 -3.08
CA THR A 121 10.03 -4.90 -4.14
C THR A 121 10.82 -5.44 -5.34
N ARG A 122 10.30 -6.54 -5.91
CA ARG A 122 10.84 -7.13 -7.14
C ARG A 122 10.58 -6.22 -8.33
N ARG A 123 11.59 -6.03 -9.17
CA ARG A 123 11.51 -5.19 -10.39
C ARG A 123 11.05 -5.97 -11.62
N ASP A 124 11.12 -7.30 -11.56
CA ASP A 124 10.75 -8.29 -12.59
C ASP A 124 9.34 -8.86 -12.36
N MET A 125 8.44 -8.04 -11.83
CA MET A 125 7.12 -8.49 -11.38
C MET A 125 6.31 -9.08 -12.56
N VAL A 126 6.40 -8.48 -13.75
CA VAL A 126 5.62 -8.89 -14.93
C VAL A 126 6.01 -10.32 -15.35
N GLU A 127 7.31 -10.61 -15.36
CA GLU A 127 7.85 -11.93 -15.65
C GLU A 127 7.49 -12.94 -14.54
N SER A 128 7.60 -12.54 -13.28
CA SER A 128 7.26 -13.37 -12.12
C SER A 128 5.78 -13.80 -12.14
N MET A 129 4.86 -12.89 -12.50
CA MET A 129 3.44 -13.20 -12.61
C MET A 129 3.14 -14.13 -13.78
N SER A 130 3.80 -13.93 -14.92
CA SER A 130 3.65 -14.84 -16.07
C SER A 130 4.07 -16.26 -15.69
N ALA A 131 5.22 -16.41 -15.00
CA ALA A 131 5.69 -17.70 -14.50
C ALA A 131 4.73 -18.32 -13.47
N THR A 132 4.12 -17.50 -12.61
CA THR A 132 3.10 -17.92 -11.66
C THR A 132 1.83 -18.43 -12.36
N ALA A 133 1.37 -17.72 -13.40
CA ALA A 133 0.21 -18.14 -14.18
C ALA A 133 0.45 -19.47 -14.91
N GLU A 134 1.64 -19.67 -15.49
CA GLU A 134 2.01 -20.94 -16.13
C GLU A 134 2.06 -22.10 -15.13
N ARG A 135 2.62 -21.88 -13.93
CA ARG A 135 2.66 -22.89 -12.86
C ARG A 135 1.27 -23.26 -12.36
N ILE A 136 0.40 -22.28 -12.13
CA ILE A 136 -0.99 -22.54 -11.73
C ILE A 136 -1.73 -23.32 -12.81
N ALA A 137 -1.59 -22.95 -14.09
CA ALA A 137 -2.17 -23.69 -15.20
C ALA A 137 -1.65 -25.14 -15.27
N HIS A 138 -0.38 -25.36 -14.96
CA HIS A 138 0.18 -26.70 -14.85
C HIS A 138 -0.47 -27.49 -13.71
N TYR A 139 -0.63 -26.90 -12.52
CA TYR A 139 -1.30 -27.55 -11.40
C TYR A 139 -2.78 -27.83 -11.67
N GLU A 140 -3.49 -26.94 -12.38
CA GLU A 140 -4.87 -27.18 -12.81
C GLU A 140 -4.97 -28.40 -13.75
N HIS A 141 -3.96 -28.63 -14.59
CA HIS A 141 -3.90 -29.80 -15.46
C HIS A 141 -3.63 -31.10 -14.69
N VAL A 142 -2.73 -31.08 -13.70
CA VAL A 142 -2.31 -32.27 -12.95
C VAL A 142 -3.33 -32.67 -11.87
N HIS A 143 -3.80 -31.70 -11.08
CA HIS A 143 -4.66 -31.93 -9.91
C HIS A 143 -6.15 -31.65 -10.18
N GLY A 144 -6.46 -31.04 -11.32
CA GLY A 144 -7.81 -30.65 -11.70
C GLY A 144 -8.17 -29.25 -11.21
N LYS A 145 -8.85 -28.49 -12.07
CA LYS A 145 -9.20 -27.08 -11.84
C LYS A 145 -9.93 -26.84 -10.51
N ALA A 146 -10.91 -27.67 -10.18
CA ALA A 146 -11.73 -27.46 -8.98
C ALA A 146 -10.96 -27.65 -7.67
N GLU A 147 -9.90 -28.47 -7.65
CA GLU A 147 -9.05 -28.65 -6.47
C GLU A 147 -8.14 -27.44 -6.27
N VAL A 148 -7.49 -27.00 -7.34
CA VAL A 148 -6.61 -25.82 -7.32
C VAL A 148 -7.40 -24.56 -6.97
N GLU A 149 -8.59 -24.37 -7.54
CA GLU A 149 -9.46 -23.22 -7.25
C GLU A 149 -9.89 -23.18 -5.78
N ARG A 150 -10.27 -24.33 -5.17
CA ARG A 150 -10.60 -24.40 -3.74
C ARG A 150 -9.42 -24.01 -2.85
N PHE A 151 -8.21 -24.44 -3.22
CA PHE A 151 -7.02 -24.10 -2.46
C PHE A 151 -6.68 -22.61 -2.60
N LEU A 152 -6.77 -22.06 -3.82
CA LEU A 152 -6.59 -20.63 -4.08
C LEU A 152 -7.63 -19.78 -3.32
N ASP A 153 -8.90 -20.19 -3.28
CA ASP A 153 -9.94 -19.52 -2.49
C ASP A 153 -9.55 -19.39 -1.01
N ALA A 154 -8.99 -20.45 -0.43
CA ALA A 154 -8.54 -20.45 0.97
C ALA A 154 -7.34 -19.53 1.18
N VAL A 155 -6.36 -19.55 0.28
CA VAL A 155 -5.15 -18.71 0.36
C VAL A 155 -5.50 -17.24 0.17
N LEU A 156 -6.32 -16.91 -0.83
CA LEU A 156 -6.77 -15.55 -1.13
C LEU A 156 -7.58 -14.92 0.02
N ALA A 157 -8.21 -15.73 0.87
CA ALA A 157 -8.92 -15.24 2.04
C ALA A 157 -8.01 -14.73 3.17
N ILE A 158 -6.73 -15.11 3.15
CA ILE A 158 -5.74 -14.74 4.17
C ILE A 158 -4.49 -14.06 3.61
N GLN A 159 -4.42 -13.82 2.30
CA GLN A 159 -3.24 -13.33 1.59
C GLN A 159 -2.67 -12.04 2.19
N GLU A 160 -3.52 -11.20 2.78
CA GLU A 160 -3.13 -9.92 3.39
C GLU A 160 -2.43 -10.09 4.74
N HIS A 161 -2.42 -11.29 5.32
CA HIS A 161 -1.79 -11.57 6.61
C HIS A 161 -0.34 -12.05 6.45
N ILE A 162 0.48 -11.18 5.85
CA ILE A 162 1.93 -11.34 5.73
C ILE A 162 2.67 -10.34 6.64
N ASP A 163 3.93 -10.61 6.98
CA ASP A 163 4.82 -9.61 7.59
C ASP A 163 5.61 -8.89 6.48
N PRO A 164 5.28 -7.64 6.17
CA PRO A 164 5.92 -6.86 5.12
C PRO A 164 7.10 -6.05 5.66
N SER A 165 7.52 -6.29 6.90
CA SER A 165 8.62 -5.58 7.52
C SER A 165 9.86 -5.62 6.61
N LEU A 166 10.39 -4.45 6.29
CA LEU A 166 11.61 -4.25 5.50
C LEU A 166 12.81 -5.06 5.99
N VAL A 167 12.80 -5.46 7.26
CA VAL A 167 13.91 -6.10 7.97
C VAL A 167 13.78 -7.63 8.02
N ARG A 168 12.62 -8.21 7.66
CA ARG A 168 12.29 -9.60 8.03
C ARG A 168 11.91 -10.47 6.82
N PRO A 169 12.88 -10.91 6.00
CA PRO A 169 12.63 -11.88 4.94
C PRO A 169 12.40 -13.32 5.46
N LYS A 170 12.61 -13.58 6.76
CA LYS A 170 12.43 -14.89 7.41
C LYS A 170 11.68 -14.72 8.73
N LEU A 171 11.11 -15.81 9.25
CA LEU A 171 10.46 -15.84 10.56
C LEU A 171 11.35 -15.24 11.64
N SER A 172 10.72 -14.52 12.56
CA SER A 172 11.40 -13.72 13.60
C SER A 172 11.99 -14.56 14.74
N TRP A 173 11.88 -15.87 14.63
CA TRP A 173 12.30 -16.87 15.60
C TRP A 173 12.72 -18.13 14.83
N SER A 174 13.79 -18.74 15.29
CA SER A 174 14.14 -20.13 15.00
C SER A 174 13.76 -21.00 16.20
N MET A 175 13.59 -22.31 16.02
CA MET A 175 13.43 -23.24 17.15
C MET A 175 14.66 -23.24 18.10
N GLU A 176 15.77 -22.61 17.69
CA GLU A 176 17.00 -22.44 18.48
C GLU A 176 17.02 -21.14 19.30
N ASP A 177 16.15 -20.15 19.00
CA ASP A 177 16.08 -18.85 19.70
C ASP A 177 15.35 -18.91 21.06
N GLU A 178 15.23 -20.10 21.66
CA GLU A 178 14.62 -20.25 22.97
C GLU A 178 15.43 -19.47 24.03
N PRO A 179 14.86 -18.43 24.67
CA PRO A 179 15.39 -18.05 25.96
C PRO A 179 15.06 -19.20 26.91
N GLU A 180 16.10 -19.80 27.52
CA GLU A 180 15.91 -20.57 28.75
C GLU A 180 15.30 -19.61 29.78
N GLU A 181 13.96 -19.54 29.85
CA GLU A 181 13.29 -18.87 30.96
C GLU A 181 13.58 -19.68 32.21
N GLU A 182 14.67 -19.35 32.90
CA GLU A 182 14.82 -19.66 34.31
C GLU A 182 13.71 -18.91 35.06
N ILE A 183 12.59 -19.62 35.26
CA ILE A 183 11.52 -19.17 36.13
C ILE A 183 12.13 -19.05 37.53
N LYS A 184 12.57 -17.84 37.90
CA LYS A 184 12.81 -17.52 39.30
C LYS A 184 11.44 -17.58 39.98
N PRO A 185 11.20 -18.50 40.93
CA PRO A 185 9.92 -18.57 41.60
C PRO A 185 9.63 -17.20 42.22
N LYS A 186 8.46 -16.63 41.93
CA LYS A 186 7.99 -15.41 42.58
C LYS A 186 7.89 -15.71 44.07
N ARG A 187 8.87 -15.24 44.85
CA ARG A 187 8.85 -15.37 46.30
C ARG A 187 7.68 -14.55 46.82
N SER A 188 6.71 -15.20 47.47
CA SER A 188 5.68 -14.48 48.21
C SER A 188 6.25 -14.00 49.54
N GLU A 189 5.69 -12.93 50.12
CA GLU A 189 6.13 -12.36 51.41
C GLU A 189 6.00 -13.33 52.60
N PHE A 190 5.35 -14.49 52.42
CA PHE A 190 5.14 -15.51 53.45
C PHE A 190 5.75 -16.88 53.08
N ASP A 191 6.53 -16.99 51.99
CA ASP A 191 7.16 -18.25 51.56
C ASP A 191 8.14 -18.85 52.59
N ASP A 192 8.60 -18.04 53.53
CA ASP A 192 9.48 -18.40 54.64
C ASP A 192 8.73 -19.08 55.80
N LEU A 193 7.46 -18.77 56.02
CA LEU A 193 6.62 -19.41 57.04
C LEU A 193 6.17 -20.83 56.65
N TRP A 194 6.05 -21.11 55.36
CA TRP A 194 5.60 -22.42 54.85
C TRP A 194 6.74 -23.41 54.58
N ASN A 195 8.01 -22.96 54.64
CA ASN A 195 9.20 -23.78 54.36
C ASN A 195 10.01 -24.16 55.61
N LEU A 196 9.42 -24.12 56.81
CA LEU A 196 10.11 -24.46 58.06
C LEU A 196 10.49 -25.94 58.17
N ASP A 197 9.79 -26.85 57.48
CA ASP A 197 10.04 -28.31 57.50
C ASP A 197 10.37 -28.91 56.11
N ALA A 198 10.54 -28.08 55.08
CA ALA A 198 10.79 -28.56 53.73
C ALA A 198 12.30 -28.76 53.48
N THR A 199 12.78 -30.01 53.56
CA THR A 199 14.01 -30.40 52.85
C THR A 199 13.84 -30.06 51.38
N LYS A 200 14.70 -29.18 50.84
CA LYS A 200 14.70 -28.77 49.44
C LYS A 200 14.82 -29.99 48.53
N GLU A 201 13.69 -30.54 48.11
CA GLU A 201 13.65 -31.37 46.91
C GLU A 201 13.97 -30.45 45.71
N PRO A 202 14.87 -30.86 44.79
CA PRO A 202 15.08 -30.10 43.57
C PRO A 202 13.75 -30.04 42.83
N GLY A 203 13.18 -28.83 42.77
CA GLY A 203 11.86 -28.57 42.23
C GLY A 203 11.69 -29.27 40.89
N ARG A 204 10.68 -30.15 40.84
CA ARG A 204 10.22 -30.78 39.61
C ARG A 204 9.97 -29.65 38.60
N ARG A 205 10.83 -29.53 37.59
CA ARG A 205 10.61 -28.61 36.47
C ARG A 205 9.34 -29.10 35.78
N GLU A 206 8.19 -28.51 36.11
CA GLU A 206 7.00 -28.66 35.30
C GLU A 206 7.35 -28.07 33.93
N SER A 207 7.58 -28.94 32.94
CA SER A 207 7.69 -28.52 31.56
C SER A 207 6.31 -28.01 31.15
N LYS A 208 6.06 -26.71 31.30
CA LYS A 208 4.92 -26.10 30.62
C LYS A 208 5.05 -26.45 29.14
N LYS A 209 3.96 -26.92 28.54
CA LYS A 209 3.91 -27.15 27.09
C LYS A 209 4.36 -25.86 26.42
N LYS A 210 5.46 -25.94 25.67
CA LYS A 210 6.06 -24.82 24.99
C LYS A 210 5.02 -24.29 23.98
N ALA A 211 4.73 -23.00 24.02
CA ALA A 211 3.88 -22.38 23.01
C ALA A 211 4.64 -22.43 21.68
N PHE A 212 3.97 -22.95 20.65
CA PHE A 212 4.47 -22.97 19.29
C PHE A 212 3.52 -22.11 18.47
N PRO A 213 3.92 -20.98 17.88
CA PRO A 213 5.26 -20.39 17.89
C PRO A 213 5.66 -19.75 19.24
N PRO A 214 6.98 -19.62 19.54
CA PRO A 214 7.48 -18.99 20.78
C PRO A 214 7.06 -17.52 20.95
N LYS A 215 6.85 -16.82 19.83
CA LYS A 215 6.30 -15.47 19.77
C LYS A 215 5.13 -15.45 18.80
N PRO A 216 4.10 -14.62 19.04
CA PRO A 216 3.01 -14.46 18.08
C PRO A 216 3.55 -14.07 16.70
N GLU A 217 3.22 -14.87 15.69
CA GLU A 217 3.72 -14.68 14.32
C GLU A 217 2.67 -14.00 13.45
N LYS A 218 3.08 -12.97 12.71
CA LYS A 218 2.17 -12.20 11.85
C LYS A 218 2.07 -12.82 10.46
N ASP A 219 3.17 -13.35 9.93
CA ASP A 219 3.20 -13.94 8.59
C ASP A 219 2.53 -15.32 8.60
N ILE A 220 1.21 -15.32 8.43
CA ILE A 220 0.38 -16.54 8.46
C ILE A 220 0.72 -17.43 7.27
N LEU A 221 0.94 -16.85 6.09
CA LEU A 221 1.26 -17.60 4.87
C LEU A 221 2.58 -18.35 5.03
N LEU A 222 3.64 -17.65 5.46
CA LEU A 222 4.94 -18.29 5.70
C LEU A 222 4.87 -19.33 6.81
N PHE A 223 4.13 -19.06 7.89
CA PHE A 223 3.96 -20.01 8.98
C PHE A 223 3.31 -21.32 8.49
N ILE A 224 2.23 -21.22 7.71
CA ILE A 224 1.55 -22.39 7.13
C ILE A 224 2.47 -23.12 6.13
N GLU A 225 3.19 -22.37 5.29
CA GLU A 225 4.12 -22.91 4.31
C GLU A 225 5.25 -23.73 4.94
N GLU A 226 5.85 -23.25 6.04
CA GLU A 226 6.98 -23.92 6.69
C GLU A 226 6.53 -25.08 7.60
N TYR A 227 5.45 -24.91 8.35
CA TYR A 227 5.11 -25.82 9.45
C TYR A 227 3.94 -26.76 9.20
N SER A 228 3.14 -26.55 8.14
CA SER A 228 2.07 -27.49 7.85
C SER A 228 2.62 -28.89 7.55
N ARG A 229 1.97 -29.93 8.08
CA ARG A 229 2.30 -31.34 7.81
C ARG A 229 1.50 -31.94 6.67
N GLU A 230 0.38 -31.31 6.33
CA GLU A 230 -0.60 -31.84 5.37
C GLU A 230 -0.40 -31.31 3.96
N LEU A 231 0.27 -30.15 3.80
CA LEU A 231 0.41 -29.52 2.50
C LEU A 231 1.34 -30.29 1.56
N GLU A 232 0.81 -30.57 0.37
CA GLU A 232 1.54 -31.13 -0.75
C GLU A 232 2.54 -30.10 -1.33
N PRO A 233 3.59 -30.54 -2.05
CA PRO A 233 4.61 -29.62 -2.58
C PRO A 233 4.04 -28.50 -3.48
N TRP A 234 3.03 -28.79 -4.30
CA TRP A 234 2.42 -27.78 -5.18
C TRP A 234 1.61 -26.74 -4.40
N GLN A 235 0.98 -27.14 -3.28
CA GLN A 235 0.22 -26.23 -2.42
C GLN A 235 1.17 -25.25 -1.70
N ARG A 236 2.35 -25.73 -1.31
CA ARG A 236 3.41 -24.86 -0.76
C ARG A 236 3.90 -23.87 -1.80
N ASP A 237 4.16 -24.32 -3.03
CA ASP A 237 4.56 -23.42 -4.11
C ASP A 237 3.51 -22.32 -4.37
N VAL A 238 2.21 -22.66 -4.32
CA VAL A 238 1.12 -21.67 -4.41
C VAL A 238 1.16 -20.66 -3.28
N LEU A 239 1.41 -21.07 -2.02
CA LEU A 239 1.59 -20.14 -0.91
C LEU A 239 2.78 -19.20 -1.13
N THR A 240 3.92 -19.74 -1.58
CA THR A 240 5.11 -18.94 -1.90
C THR A 240 4.78 -17.89 -2.97
N MET A 241 4.10 -18.30 -4.06
CA MET A 241 3.69 -17.40 -5.14
C MET A 241 2.76 -16.28 -4.66
N MET A 242 1.75 -16.62 -3.85
CA MET A 242 0.78 -15.63 -3.34
C MET A 242 1.44 -14.68 -2.33
N ARG A 243 2.37 -15.18 -1.52
CA ARG A 243 3.15 -14.36 -0.59
C ARG A 243 4.07 -13.38 -1.32
N GLU A 244 4.77 -13.83 -2.37
CA GLU A 244 5.59 -12.95 -3.21
C GLU A 244 4.75 -11.86 -3.88
N GLU A 245 3.57 -12.21 -4.39
CA GLU A 245 2.62 -11.25 -4.96
C GLU A 245 2.19 -10.20 -3.92
N MET A 246 1.81 -10.63 -2.73
CA MET A 246 1.37 -9.71 -1.67
C MET A 246 2.51 -8.83 -1.14
N LEU A 247 3.75 -9.31 -1.08
CA LEU A 247 4.92 -8.49 -0.74
C LEU A 247 5.15 -7.35 -1.74
N TYR A 248 4.79 -7.55 -3.02
CA TYR A 248 4.85 -6.50 -4.03
C TYR A 248 3.74 -5.44 -3.81
N PHE A 249 2.51 -5.86 -3.52
CA PHE A 249 1.38 -4.94 -3.34
C PHE A 249 1.36 -4.24 -1.98
N TRP A 250 1.99 -4.81 -0.96
CA TRP A 250 1.90 -4.28 0.40
C TRP A 250 2.41 -2.84 0.56
N PRO A 251 3.57 -2.44 0.01
CA PRO A 251 4.03 -1.05 0.06
C PRO A 251 3.02 -0.06 -0.55
N GLN A 252 2.33 -0.45 -1.64
CA GLN A 252 1.28 0.36 -2.27
C GLN A 252 0.06 0.53 -1.36
N LEU A 253 -0.27 -0.50 -0.58
CA LEU A 253 -1.33 -0.43 0.43
C LEU A 253 -0.92 0.46 1.60
N GLU A 254 0.35 0.45 2.04
CA GLU A 254 0.85 1.24 3.17
C GLU A 254 1.08 2.72 2.86
N THR A 255 1.31 3.06 1.59
CA THR A 255 1.69 4.40 1.15
C THR A 255 0.67 5.04 0.20
N LYS A 256 -0.54 4.50 0.13
CA LYS A 256 -1.57 4.94 -0.82
C LYS A 256 -1.83 6.45 -0.74
N ILE A 257 -2.07 7.00 0.45
CA ILE A 257 -2.41 8.43 0.62
C ILE A 257 -1.21 9.30 0.21
N MET A 258 -0.01 8.91 0.61
CA MET A 258 1.21 9.60 0.21
C MET A 258 1.44 9.55 -1.29
N ASN A 259 1.33 8.37 -1.90
CA ASN A 259 1.61 8.15 -3.32
C ASN A 259 0.63 8.94 -4.21
N GLU A 260 -0.69 8.83 -3.95
CA GLU A 260 -1.69 9.62 -4.68
C GLU A 260 -1.53 11.13 -4.44
N GLY A 261 -1.15 11.52 -3.22
CA GLY A 261 -0.88 12.92 -2.87
C GLY A 261 0.35 13.49 -3.57
N TRP A 262 1.44 12.72 -3.63
CA TRP A 262 2.69 13.10 -4.30
C TRP A 262 2.45 13.26 -5.80
N ALA A 263 1.77 12.30 -6.41
CA ALA A 263 1.42 12.39 -7.82
C ALA A 263 0.45 13.55 -8.11
N SER A 264 -0.49 13.81 -7.20
CA SER A 264 -1.38 14.98 -7.26
C SER A 264 -0.67 16.33 -7.05
N TYR A 265 0.41 16.34 -6.29
CA TYR A 265 1.21 17.55 -6.08
C TYR A 265 2.01 17.88 -7.35
N TRP A 266 2.65 16.88 -7.95
CA TRP A 266 3.54 17.08 -9.09
C TRP A 266 2.82 17.23 -10.41
N HIS A 267 1.79 16.42 -10.69
CA HIS A 267 1.09 16.54 -11.97
C HIS A 267 0.51 17.94 -12.17
N ALA A 268 0.11 18.62 -11.09
CA ALA A 268 -0.47 19.95 -11.14
C ALA A 268 0.61 21.01 -11.36
N ARG A 269 1.80 20.83 -10.78
CA ARG A 269 2.96 21.70 -10.98
C ARG A 269 3.53 21.55 -12.39
N ILE A 270 3.71 20.32 -12.85
CA ILE A 270 4.22 19.99 -14.19
C ILE A 270 3.30 20.56 -15.26
N ILE A 271 2.00 20.26 -15.19
CA ILE A 271 1.04 20.74 -16.20
C ILE A 271 0.91 22.28 -16.19
N ARG A 272 1.10 22.94 -15.04
CA ARG A 272 1.10 24.42 -14.95
C ARG A 272 2.34 25.07 -15.57
N GLU A 273 3.46 24.36 -15.64
CA GLU A 273 4.70 24.86 -16.23
C GLU A 273 4.70 24.72 -17.77
N MET A 274 3.89 23.81 -18.31
CA MET A 274 3.71 23.63 -19.75
C MET A 274 3.03 24.85 -20.40
N ASP A 275 3.31 25.08 -21.69
CA ASP A 275 2.62 26.10 -22.49
C ASP A 275 1.25 25.58 -22.95
N LEU A 276 0.24 25.75 -22.09
CA LEU A 276 -1.14 25.33 -22.36
C LEU A 276 -1.96 26.42 -23.06
N THR A 277 -2.77 26.00 -24.03
CA THR A 277 -3.83 26.87 -24.55
C THR A 277 -4.90 27.15 -23.48
N SER A 278 -5.64 28.25 -23.60
CA SER A 278 -6.72 28.57 -22.65
C SER A 278 -7.80 27.48 -22.58
N ALA A 279 -8.04 26.76 -23.68
CA ALA A 279 -8.98 25.64 -23.70
C ALA A 279 -8.46 24.44 -22.89
N GLU A 280 -7.19 24.06 -23.09
CA GLU A 280 -6.53 22.99 -22.34
C GLU A 280 -6.46 23.33 -20.85
N ALA A 281 -6.14 24.58 -20.49
CA ALA A 281 -6.10 25.01 -19.10
C ALA A 281 -7.45 24.86 -18.38
N VAL A 282 -8.56 25.17 -19.06
CA VAL A 282 -9.92 24.99 -18.51
C VAL A 282 -10.29 23.51 -18.40
N GLU A 283 -9.92 22.69 -19.40
CA GLU A 283 -10.16 21.25 -19.35
C GLU A 283 -9.36 20.59 -18.23
N PHE A 284 -8.07 20.92 -18.10
CA PHE A 284 -7.21 20.49 -17.00
C PHE A 284 -7.80 20.90 -15.63
N ALA A 285 -8.22 22.16 -15.46
CA ALA A 285 -8.80 22.61 -14.21
C ALA A 285 -10.04 21.79 -13.80
N LYS A 286 -10.89 21.42 -14.76
CA LYS A 286 -12.04 20.53 -14.51
C LYS A 286 -11.61 19.11 -14.16
N LEU A 287 -10.65 18.54 -14.90
CA LEU A 287 -10.13 17.20 -14.63
C LEU A 287 -9.50 17.12 -13.24
N ASN A 288 -8.59 18.04 -12.92
CA ASN A 288 -7.93 18.10 -11.63
C ASN A 288 -8.94 18.25 -10.48
N ALA A 289 -9.92 19.16 -10.63
CA ALA A 289 -10.95 19.37 -9.61
C ALA A 289 -11.79 18.11 -9.34
N ASN A 290 -12.07 17.29 -10.36
CA ASN A 290 -12.78 16.01 -10.18
C ASN A 290 -11.91 14.97 -9.44
N VAL A 291 -10.61 14.95 -9.70
CA VAL A 291 -9.66 14.01 -9.05
C VAL A 291 -9.49 14.36 -7.57
N VAL A 292 -9.27 15.64 -7.26
CA VAL A 292 -9.04 16.10 -5.88
C VAL A 292 -10.33 16.45 -5.14
N GLN A 293 -11.50 16.09 -5.67
CA GLN A 293 -12.77 16.45 -5.04
C GLN A 293 -12.92 15.75 -3.68
N PRO A 294 -13.14 16.48 -2.58
CA PRO A 294 -13.40 15.85 -1.29
C PRO A 294 -14.74 15.13 -1.31
N SER A 295 -14.76 13.89 -0.83
CA SER A 295 -15.99 13.12 -0.63
C SER A 295 -16.61 13.45 0.73
N ARG A 296 -17.94 13.46 0.81
CA ARG A 296 -18.67 13.74 2.06
C ARG A 296 -18.67 12.55 3.03
N THR A 297 -18.43 11.35 2.53
CA THR A 297 -18.59 10.10 3.30
C THR A 297 -17.30 9.32 3.44
N THR A 298 -16.33 9.57 2.58
CA THR A 298 -15.07 8.82 2.49
C THR A 298 -13.91 9.79 2.33
N ILE A 299 -12.73 9.40 2.79
CA ILE A 299 -11.52 10.18 2.57
C ILE A 299 -11.09 10.00 1.11
N ASN A 300 -10.82 11.13 0.44
CA ASN A 300 -10.16 11.11 -0.86
C ASN A 300 -8.63 11.14 -0.63
N PRO A 301 -7.89 10.06 -0.95
CA PRO A 301 -6.45 10.01 -0.74
C PRO A 301 -5.69 11.07 -1.56
N TYR A 302 -6.14 11.36 -2.79
CA TYR A 302 -5.56 12.40 -3.66
C TYR A 302 -5.61 13.76 -2.99
N TYR A 303 -6.77 14.13 -2.45
CA TYR A 303 -6.96 15.41 -1.76
C TYR A 303 -6.15 15.50 -0.47
N LEU A 304 -6.28 14.50 0.41
CA LEU A 304 -5.63 14.52 1.72
C LEU A 304 -4.11 14.55 1.58
N GLY A 305 -3.55 13.68 0.74
CA GLY A 305 -2.11 13.63 0.49
C GLY A 305 -1.58 14.93 -0.11
N LEU A 306 -2.27 15.49 -1.11
CA LEU A 306 -1.93 16.78 -1.71
C LEU A 306 -1.88 17.89 -0.65
N LYS A 307 -2.91 18.00 0.17
CA LYS A 307 -3.00 19.04 1.21
C LYS A 307 -1.93 18.94 2.27
N ILE A 308 -1.59 17.72 2.68
CA ILE A 308 -0.48 17.52 3.63
C ILE A 308 0.86 17.93 2.98
N PHE A 309 1.14 17.56 1.73
CA PHE A 309 2.38 17.99 1.07
C PHE A 309 2.46 19.51 0.86
N GLU A 310 1.37 20.15 0.46
CA GLU A 310 1.29 21.61 0.35
C GLU A 310 1.55 22.30 1.72
N ASP A 311 0.99 21.76 2.80
CA ASP A 311 1.19 22.29 4.16
C ASP A 311 2.65 22.09 4.64
N ILE A 312 3.25 20.91 4.39
CA ILE A 312 4.66 20.67 4.70
C ILE A 312 5.56 21.67 3.96
N GLU A 313 5.38 21.83 2.64
CA GLU A 313 6.18 22.76 1.86
C GLU A 313 6.02 24.19 2.40
N GLN A 314 4.79 24.62 2.69
CA GLN A 314 4.52 25.96 3.22
C GLN A 314 5.16 26.18 4.60
N CYS A 315 4.97 25.25 5.54
CA CYS A 315 5.49 25.37 6.90
C CYS A 315 7.03 25.38 6.94
N TYR A 316 7.70 24.67 6.06
CA TYR A 316 9.17 24.66 6.01
C TYR A 316 9.75 25.80 5.17
N ASN A 317 8.97 26.37 4.24
CA ASN A 317 9.36 27.61 3.56
C ASN A 317 9.24 28.82 4.50
N GLU A 318 8.16 28.88 5.28
CA GLU A 318 7.88 29.93 6.27
C GLU A 318 7.76 29.34 7.69
N PRO A 319 8.90 28.91 8.30
CA PRO A 319 8.87 28.23 9.59
C PRO A 319 8.39 29.14 10.72
N SER A 320 7.62 28.56 11.63
CA SER A 320 7.23 29.21 12.88
C SER A 320 8.45 29.50 13.77
N GLU A 321 8.30 30.41 14.72
CA GLU A 321 9.38 30.74 15.67
C GLU A 321 9.87 29.52 16.46
N GLU A 322 9.00 28.53 16.69
CA GLU A 322 9.38 27.27 17.34
C GLU A 322 10.21 26.38 16.41
N MET A 323 9.82 26.23 15.15
CA MET A 323 10.58 25.46 14.15
C MET A 323 11.96 26.07 13.90
N LYS A 324 12.07 27.40 13.89
CA LYS A 324 13.37 28.09 13.80
C LYS A 324 14.26 27.77 15.00
N ARG A 325 13.71 27.69 16.21
CA ARG A 325 14.46 27.26 17.41
C ARG A 325 14.93 25.81 17.33
N GLN A 326 14.16 24.95 16.65
CA GLN A 326 14.52 23.56 16.39
C GLN A 326 15.55 23.40 15.25
N GLY A 327 15.95 24.50 14.60
CA GLY A 327 16.99 24.51 13.56
C GLY A 327 16.47 24.42 12.12
N VAL A 328 15.16 24.58 11.89
CA VAL A 328 14.60 24.59 10.53
C VAL A 328 15.03 25.87 9.80
N LYS A 329 15.59 25.70 8.59
CA LYS A 329 16.04 26.80 7.74
C LYS A 329 14.86 27.29 6.88
N PRO A 330 14.59 28.61 6.82
CA PRO A 330 13.60 29.14 5.89
C PRO A 330 13.93 28.77 4.43
N GLY A 331 12.90 28.47 3.64
CA GLY A 331 13.03 28.03 2.25
C GLY A 331 13.44 26.56 2.07
N SER A 332 13.47 25.74 3.13
CA SER A 332 13.80 24.31 3.03
C SER A 332 12.59 23.42 2.75
N GLY A 333 11.45 23.96 2.31
CA GLY A 333 10.22 23.19 2.10
C GLY A 333 10.36 22.11 1.03
N ARG A 334 11.04 22.45 -0.07
CA ARG A 334 11.33 21.50 -1.16
C ARG A 334 12.18 20.32 -0.68
N GLU A 335 13.27 20.57 0.02
CA GLU A 335 14.13 19.52 0.57
C GLU A 335 13.34 18.61 1.52
N LYS A 336 12.45 19.21 2.34
CA LYS A 336 11.67 18.45 3.31
C LYS A 336 10.66 17.51 2.67
N ILE A 337 9.93 17.93 1.63
CA ILE A 337 8.94 17.04 1.00
C ILE A 337 9.61 15.86 0.30
N PHE A 338 10.83 16.02 -0.22
CA PHE A 338 11.63 14.94 -0.80
C PHE A 338 12.08 13.93 0.27
N GLU A 339 12.54 14.42 1.44
CA GLU A 339 12.87 13.58 2.61
C GLU A 339 11.64 12.80 3.09
N VAL A 340 10.48 13.47 3.19
CA VAL A 340 9.22 12.85 3.62
C VAL A 340 8.80 11.74 2.68
N ARG A 341 8.88 11.97 1.36
CA ARG A 341 8.62 10.92 0.36
C ARG A 341 9.52 9.71 0.55
N GLU A 342 10.80 9.90 0.90
CA GLU A 342 11.76 8.80 0.98
C GLU A 342 11.52 7.89 2.21
N ILE A 343 11.12 8.47 3.34
CA ILE A 343 11.16 7.78 4.64
C ILE A 343 9.77 7.40 5.15
N GLU A 344 8.76 8.21 4.88
CA GLU A 344 7.48 8.11 5.57
C GLU A 344 6.56 7.03 4.95
N SER A 345 5.61 6.57 5.76
CA SER A 345 4.48 5.71 5.40
C SER A 345 3.17 6.46 5.69
N ASP A 346 2.01 6.03 5.17
CA ASP A 346 0.75 6.76 5.43
C ASP A 346 0.49 6.96 6.94
N LEU A 347 0.82 5.96 7.76
CA LEU A 347 0.67 6.01 9.22
C LEU A 347 1.49 7.14 9.84
N SER A 348 2.78 7.21 9.50
CA SER A 348 3.70 8.20 10.06
C SER A 348 3.50 9.57 9.42
N PHE A 349 3.17 9.62 8.13
CA PHE A 349 2.82 10.82 7.39
C PHE A 349 1.63 11.55 7.98
N ILE A 350 0.52 10.84 8.20
CA ILE A 350 -0.68 11.42 8.84
C ILE A 350 -0.36 11.80 10.29
N ARG A 351 0.33 10.93 11.03
CA ARG A 351 0.62 11.19 12.45
C ARG A 351 1.51 12.42 12.66
N ASN A 352 2.53 12.60 11.82
CA ASN A 352 3.55 13.63 11.98
C ASN A 352 3.15 14.97 11.35
N TYR A 353 2.41 14.95 10.23
CA TYR A 353 2.18 16.16 9.41
C TYR A 353 0.71 16.58 9.28
N LEU A 354 -0.26 15.81 9.80
CA LEU A 354 -1.64 16.30 9.90
C LEU A 354 -1.75 17.26 11.08
N THR A 355 -1.53 18.55 10.82
CA THR A 355 -1.54 19.60 11.85
C THR A 355 -2.96 20.04 12.20
N LYS A 356 -3.13 20.62 13.39
CA LYS A 356 -4.39 21.25 13.81
C LYS A 356 -4.86 22.33 12.82
N ASP A 357 -3.93 23.16 12.38
CA ASP A 357 -4.22 24.25 11.45
C ASP A 357 -4.70 23.71 10.10
N LEU A 358 -4.12 22.61 9.62
CA LEU A 358 -4.56 21.95 8.40
C LEU A 358 -5.97 21.35 8.55
N VAL A 359 -6.23 20.62 9.63
CA VAL A 359 -7.56 20.03 9.91
C VAL A 359 -8.64 21.11 9.98
N MET A 360 -8.34 22.25 10.61
CA MET A 360 -9.27 23.38 10.71
C MET A 360 -9.45 24.12 9.37
N ARG A 361 -8.37 24.30 8.59
CA ARG A 361 -8.41 24.98 7.29
C ARG A 361 -9.23 24.20 6.26
N GLU A 362 -9.08 22.88 6.28
CA GLU A 362 -9.74 21.96 5.35
C GLU A 362 -11.11 21.47 5.86
N ASP A 363 -11.56 22.01 7.00
CA ASP A 363 -12.86 21.72 7.62
C ASP A 363 -13.10 20.20 7.80
N MET A 364 -12.02 19.50 8.19
CA MET A 364 -12.03 18.05 8.36
C MET A 364 -12.73 17.69 9.69
N TYR A 365 -13.99 17.26 9.58
CA TYR A 365 -14.77 16.78 10.71
C TYR A 365 -15.07 15.29 10.61
N LEU A 366 -15.07 14.61 11.76
CA LEU A 366 -15.57 13.25 11.86
C LEU A 366 -17.10 13.27 11.86
N PHE A 367 -17.69 12.78 10.76
CA PHE A 367 -19.11 12.53 10.67
C PHE A 367 -19.41 11.12 11.14
N GLN A 368 -20.03 10.98 12.31
CA GLN A 368 -20.59 9.69 12.72
C GLN A 368 -22.09 9.66 12.41
N LYS A 369 -22.55 8.54 11.87
CA LYS A 369 -23.98 8.30 11.69
C LYS A 369 -24.60 7.94 13.04
N GLN A 370 -25.36 8.87 13.64
CA GLN A 370 -26.17 8.61 14.82
C GLN A 370 -27.64 8.47 14.40
N GLY A 371 -28.11 7.22 14.27
CA GLY A 371 -29.47 6.94 13.79
C GLY A 371 -29.61 7.18 12.29
N ALA A 372 -30.51 8.09 11.90
CA ALA A 372 -30.75 8.47 10.50
C ALA A 372 -29.88 9.64 10.03
N ASP A 373 -29.31 10.42 10.97
CA ASP A 373 -28.58 11.66 10.67
C ASP A 373 -27.07 11.49 10.92
N TYR A 374 -26.28 12.22 10.14
CA TYR A 374 -24.86 12.40 10.41
C TYR A 374 -24.68 13.59 11.34
N LYS A 375 -24.07 13.35 12.51
CA LYS A 375 -23.68 14.42 13.42
C LYS A 375 -22.16 14.52 13.46
N ILE A 376 -21.67 15.76 13.54
CA ILE A 376 -20.27 16.03 13.87
C ILE A 376 -20.12 15.61 15.33
N VAL A 377 -19.32 14.59 15.58
CA VAL A 377 -19.17 14.03 16.94
C VAL A 377 -18.07 14.76 17.68
N ASP A 378 -16.94 14.99 17.01
CA ASP A 378 -15.79 15.64 17.62
C ASP A 378 -15.15 16.68 16.72
N LYS A 379 -14.68 17.76 17.36
CA LYS A 379 -13.92 18.87 16.76
C LYS A 379 -12.44 18.81 17.16
N ASP A 380 -12.04 17.80 17.93
CA ASP A 380 -10.64 17.66 18.31
C ASP A 380 -9.86 17.03 17.16
N TRP A 381 -8.85 17.75 16.70
CA TRP A 381 -8.04 17.35 15.55
C TRP A 381 -7.21 16.09 15.85
N GLU A 382 -6.88 15.85 17.13
CA GLU A 382 -6.15 14.65 17.56
C GLU A 382 -6.98 13.39 17.30
N GLU A 383 -8.28 13.43 17.55
CA GLU A 383 -9.17 12.31 17.31
C GLU A 383 -9.38 12.06 15.80
N VAL A 384 -9.49 13.13 14.99
CA VAL A 384 -9.53 13.03 13.53
C VAL A 384 -8.28 12.30 13.03
N ARG A 385 -7.10 12.75 13.47
CA ARG A 385 -5.81 12.14 13.13
C ARG A 385 -5.75 10.69 13.58
N ASP A 386 -6.10 10.40 14.82
CA ASP A 386 -5.95 9.05 15.39
C ASP A 386 -6.92 8.06 14.77
N GLN A 387 -8.14 8.48 14.39
CA GLN A 387 -9.05 7.65 13.60
C GLN A 387 -8.52 7.38 12.19
N LEU A 388 -7.98 8.40 11.51
CA LEU A 388 -7.35 8.22 10.20
C LEU A 388 -6.19 7.23 10.28
N VAL A 389 -5.30 7.40 11.27
CA VAL A 389 -4.19 6.47 11.53
C VAL A 389 -4.73 5.07 11.82
N SER A 390 -5.72 4.94 12.70
CA SER A 390 -6.31 3.63 13.05
C SER A 390 -6.92 2.90 11.85
N SER A 391 -7.52 3.63 10.90
CA SER A 391 -8.09 3.05 9.68
C SER A 391 -7.03 2.49 8.71
N ARG A 392 -5.77 2.89 8.89
CA ARG A 392 -4.63 2.48 8.05
C ARG A 392 -3.72 1.48 8.73
N ILE A 393 -3.96 1.15 9.99
CA ILE A 393 -3.22 0.09 10.70
C ILE A 393 -3.36 -1.21 9.89
N ASN A 394 -2.23 -1.87 9.62
CA ASN A 394 -2.17 -3.10 8.84
C ASN A 394 -2.85 -3.00 7.46
N GLY A 395 -2.73 -1.85 6.78
CA GLY A 395 -3.35 -1.64 5.47
C GLY A 395 -4.88 -1.51 5.50
N GLY A 396 -5.48 -1.42 6.69
CA GLY A 396 -6.93 -1.45 6.90
C GLY A 396 -7.50 -2.86 7.09
N PHE A 397 -6.65 -3.88 7.10
CA PHE A 397 -7.05 -5.27 7.36
C PHE A 397 -7.00 -5.58 8.86
N PRO A 398 -7.82 -6.54 9.34
CA PRO A 398 -7.70 -7.04 10.70
C PRO A 398 -6.27 -7.49 11.02
N TYR A 399 -5.80 -7.19 12.23
CA TYR A 399 -4.49 -7.63 12.70
C TYR A 399 -4.61 -9.04 13.29
N LEU A 400 -4.20 -10.04 12.50
CA LEU A 400 -4.20 -11.45 12.90
C LEU A 400 -2.78 -11.93 13.15
N VAL A 401 -2.61 -12.77 14.17
CA VAL A 401 -1.34 -13.40 14.52
C VAL A 401 -1.58 -14.85 14.96
N VAL A 402 -0.66 -15.74 14.61
CA VAL A 402 -0.63 -17.11 15.10
C VAL A 402 -0.06 -17.11 16.51
N THR A 403 -0.87 -17.51 17.49
CA THR A 403 -0.47 -17.58 18.90
C THR A 403 -0.22 -19.01 19.37
N ASP A 404 -0.91 -19.98 18.77
CA ASP A 404 -0.75 -21.42 19.04
C ASP A 404 -1.05 -22.22 17.76
N GLY A 405 -0.02 -22.79 17.17
CA GLY A 405 -0.06 -23.66 15.99
C GLY A 405 -0.21 -25.15 16.32
N ASP A 406 -0.17 -25.54 17.59
CA ASP A 406 -0.49 -26.92 18.05
C ASP A 406 -1.72 -26.92 18.97
N PHE A 407 -2.65 -26.01 18.70
CA PHE A 407 -3.88 -25.88 19.46
C PHE A 407 -4.67 -27.19 19.38
N LEU A 408 -4.91 -27.82 20.54
CA LEU A 408 -5.58 -29.12 20.69
C LEU A 408 -4.84 -30.36 20.15
N LYS A 409 -3.54 -30.30 19.84
CA LYS A 409 -2.76 -31.42 19.28
C LYS A 409 -3.19 -31.88 17.89
N ASN A 410 -3.77 -30.97 17.10
CA ASN A 410 -4.17 -31.24 15.71
C ASN A 410 -3.17 -30.67 14.69
N GLY A 411 -2.01 -30.16 15.13
CA GLY A 411 -0.98 -29.55 14.28
C GLY A 411 0.02 -30.52 13.66
#